data_AF-T1A875-F1
#
_entry.id   AF-T1A875-F1
#
_cell.length_a   1.000
_cell.length_b   1.000
_cell.length_c   1.000
_cell.angle_alpha   90.00
_cell.angle_beta   90.00
_cell.angle_gamma   90.00
#
_symmetry.space_group_name_H-M   'P 1'
#
loop_
_entity.id
_entity.type
_entity.pdbx_description
1 polymer ?
#
loop_
_entity_poly.entity_id
_entity_poly.type
_entity_poly.pdbx_seq_one_letter_code
_entity_poly.pdbx_strand_id
1 'polypeptide(L)'
;MKTRYRSAGRTVTGKVRKHNEDAILMRDDVGLWVVADGMGGHSAGDYASGLLIERLGAVRRDGDVFDFIETVEDAVVQVNTDLLRTAAERGVDV
;
A
#
# COMPACT_ATOMS: atom_id res chain seq x y z
N MET A 1 18.37 20.16 13.96
CA MET A 1 17.20 19.52 14.62
C MET A 1 16.51 18.68 13.56
N LYS A 2 16.49 17.35 13.64
CA LYS A 2 15.70 16.53 12.71
C LYS A 2 14.24 16.60 13.14
N THR A 3 13.36 17.06 12.25
CA THR A 3 11.91 17.01 12.47
C THR A 3 11.53 15.55 12.69
N ARG A 4 10.84 15.25 13.79
CA ARG A 4 10.38 13.90 14.10
C ARG A 4 8.87 13.88 13.93
N TYR A 5 8.39 13.13 12.94
CA TYR A 5 6.97 12.93 12.77
C TYR A 5 6.42 11.99 13.84
N ARG A 6 5.14 12.17 14.16
CA ARG A 6 4.35 11.25 14.98
C ARG A 6 2.99 11.11 14.30
N SER A 7 2.63 9.88 13.95
CA SER A 7 1.33 9.58 13.35
C SER A 7 0.58 8.47 14.08
N ALA A 8 -0.72 8.38 13.84
CA ALA A 8 -1.57 7.28 14.28
C ALA A 8 -2.56 6.92 13.16
N GLY A 9 -2.91 5.64 13.04
CA GLY A 9 -3.76 5.11 11.99
C GLY A 9 -4.67 4.01 12.53
N ARG A 10 -5.91 3.97 12.05
CA ARG A 10 -6.92 2.98 12.43
C ARG A 10 -7.84 2.75 11.23
N THR A 11 -8.07 1.50 10.88
CA THR A 11 -9.13 1.10 9.95
C THR A 11 -10.05 0.07 10.62
N VAL A 12 -11.31 0.02 10.18
CA VAL A 12 -12.35 -0.88 10.69
C VAL A 12 -13.28 -1.30 9.53
N THR A 13 -13.80 -2.52 9.57
CA THR A 13 -14.70 -3.08 8.55
C THR A 13 -16.00 -2.29 8.34
N GLY A 14 -16.44 -1.53 9.35
CA GLY A 14 -17.74 -0.86 9.34
C GLY A 14 -18.90 -1.81 9.67
N LYS A 15 -20.12 -1.46 9.25
CA LYS A 15 -21.37 -2.10 9.70
C LYS A 15 -22.00 -3.08 8.70
N VAL A 16 -21.55 -3.09 7.44
CA VAL A 16 -22.22 -3.80 6.34
C VAL A 16 -21.35 -4.90 5.75
N ARG A 17 -20.07 -4.61 5.51
CA ARG A 17 -19.13 -5.58 4.93
C ARG A 17 -18.74 -6.62 5.99
N LYS A 18 -18.36 -7.81 5.51
CA LYS A 18 -17.86 -8.91 6.37
C LYS A 18 -16.35 -8.83 6.61
N HIS A 19 -15.63 -8.23 5.68
CA HIS A 19 -14.17 -8.12 5.68
C HIS A 19 -13.76 -6.69 5.36
N ASN A 20 -12.63 -6.27 5.93
CA ASN A 20 -12.03 -4.98 5.64
C ASN A 20 -10.97 -5.18 4.54
N GLU A 21 -11.13 -4.49 3.41
CA GLU A 21 -10.16 -4.51 2.30
C GLU A 21 -9.21 -3.30 2.37
N ASP A 22 -9.34 -2.43 3.38
CA ASP A 22 -8.42 -1.32 3.63
C ASP A 22 -7.09 -1.78 4.23
N ALA A 23 -6.01 -1.12 3.84
CA ALA A 23 -4.70 -1.24 4.45
C ALA A 23 -4.09 0.13 4.77
N ILE A 24 -3.36 0.23 5.89
CA ILE A 24 -2.69 1.47 6.32
C ILE A 24 -1.22 1.18 6.61
N LEU A 25 -0.33 2.04 6.11
CA LEU A 25 1.10 2.07 6.44
C LEU A 25 1.46 3.38 7.14
N MET A 26 2.24 3.29 8.21
CA MET A 26 2.82 4.46 8.89
C MET A 26 4.32 4.26 9.08
N ARG A 27 5.11 5.07 8.39
CA ARG A 27 6.58 5.06 8.44
C ARG A 27 7.09 6.45 8.79
N ASP A 28 6.89 6.86 10.04
CA ASP A 28 7.37 8.14 10.60
C ASP A 28 8.88 8.32 10.46
N ASP A 29 9.64 7.21 10.41
CA ASP A 29 11.09 7.17 10.26
C ASP A 29 11.58 7.66 8.89
N VAL A 30 10.76 7.47 7.85
CA VAL A 30 11.05 7.95 6.48
C VAL A 30 10.06 9.01 6.00
N GLY A 31 9.06 9.39 6.80
CA GLY A 31 8.05 10.37 6.42
C GLY A 31 7.14 9.87 5.29
N LEU A 32 6.71 8.61 5.36
CA LEU A 32 5.78 7.98 4.42
C LEU A 32 4.54 7.45 5.15
N TRP A 33 3.37 7.80 4.66
CA TRP A 33 2.09 7.31 5.15
C TRP A 33 1.20 6.94 3.96
N VAL A 34 0.53 5.81 4.05
CA VAL A 34 -0.27 5.27 2.95
C VAL A 34 -1.61 4.79 3.50
N VAL A 35 -2.67 5.08 2.76
CA VAL A 35 -3.98 4.45 2.91
C VAL A 35 -4.31 3.83 1.56
N ALA A 36 -4.62 2.54 1.55
CA ALA A 36 -4.97 1.79 0.36
C ALA A 36 -6.35 1.16 0.53
N ASP A 37 -7.30 1.52 -0.32
CA ASP A 37 -8.64 0.93 -0.39
C ASP A 37 -8.61 -0.22 -1.42
N GLY A 38 -8.73 -1.45 -0.93
CA GLY A 38 -8.76 -2.63 -1.75
C GLY A 38 -10.15 -2.84 -2.35
N MET A 39 -10.20 -3.15 -3.65
CA MET A 39 -11.42 -3.51 -4.35
C MET A 39 -11.27 -4.87 -5.02
N GLY A 40 -12.09 -5.84 -4.64
CA GLY A 40 -12.10 -7.15 -5.30
C GLY A 40 -13.14 -8.15 -4.80
N GLY A 41 -13.87 -7.85 -3.73
CA GLY A 41 -14.87 -8.77 -3.19
C GLY A 41 -14.22 -9.98 -2.51
N HIS A 42 -14.87 -11.16 -2.57
CA HIS A 42 -14.66 -12.29 -1.64
C HIS A 42 -13.21 -12.71 -1.28
N SER A 43 -12.15 -12.37 -2.04
CA SER A 43 -10.76 -12.72 -1.65
C SER A 43 -9.61 -11.90 -2.29
N ALA A 44 -9.86 -10.74 -2.92
CA ALA A 44 -8.82 -10.09 -3.75
C ALA A 44 -8.48 -8.64 -3.37
N GLY A 45 -9.41 -7.87 -2.81
CA GLY A 45 -9.14 -6.47 -2.47
C GLY A 45 -8.15 -6.32 -1.32
N ASP A 46 -8.26 -7.16 -0.29
CA ASP A 46 -7.34 -7.23 0.85
C ASP A 46 -5.92 -7.66 0.43
N TYR A 47 -5.82 -8.56 -0.55
CA TYR A 47 -4.55 -8.92 -1.16
C TYR A 47 -3.89 -7.73 -1.87
N ALA A 48 -4.66 -6.97 -2.65
CA ALA A 48 -4.14 -5.83 -3.41
C ALA A 48 -3.65 -4.70 -2.50
N SER A 49 -4.49 -4.27 -1.54
CA SER A 49 -4.12 -3.21 -0.59
C SER A 49 -2.99 -3.65 0.34
N GLY A 50 -3.00 -4.93 0.76
CA GLY A 50 -1.94 -5.55 1.56
C GLY A 50 -0.59 -5.57 0.85
N LEU A 51 -0.55 -6.02 -0.41
CA LEU A 51 0.68 -6.05 -1.20
C LEU A 51 1.28 -4.65 -1.38
N LEU A 52 0.42 -3.64 -1.61
CA LEU A 52 0.85 -2.25 -1.76
C LEU A 52 1.55 -1.74 -0.50
N ILE A 53 0.95 -1.93 0.68
CA ILE A 53 1.57 -1.47 1.93
C ILE A 53 2.81 -2.29 2.32
N GLU A 54 2.88 -3.57 1.95
CA GLU A 54 4.06 -4.40 2.16
C GLU A 54 5.25 -3.87 1.34
N ARG A 55 5.05 -3.63 0.04
CA ARG A 55 6.09 -3.14 -0.87
C ARG A 55 6.54 -1.75 -0.50
N LEU A 56 5.62 -0.82 -0.26
CA LEU A 56 5.94 0.52 0.22
C LEU A 56 6.57 0.52 1.62
N GLY A 57 6.22 -0.47 2.45
CA GLY A 57 6.82 -0.69 3.76
C GLY A 57 8.31 -1.07 3.71
N ALA A 58 8.80 -1.58 2.57
CA ALA A 58 10.21 -1.93 2.37
C ALA A 58 11.03 -0.81 1.71
N VAL A 59 10.39 0.25 1.19
CA VAL A 59 11.07 1.36 0.54
C VAL A 59 11.98 2.08 1.53
N ARG A 60 13.18 2.44 1.04
CA ARG A 60 14.16 3.25 1.75
C ARG A 60 14.06 4.70 1.32
N ARG A 61 14.35 5.60 2.25
CA ARG A 61 14.51 7.01 1.95
C ARG A 61 15.98 7.33 1.79
N ASP A 62 16.42 7.22 0.55
CA ASP A 62 17.73 7.64 0.10
C ASP A 62 17.57 8.94 -0.70
N GLY A 63 18.60 9.79 -0.69
CA GLY A 63 18.55 11.05 -1.45
C GLY A 63 17.61 12.11 -0.87
N ASP A 64 17.17 13.02 -1.75
CA ASP A 64 16.27 14.10 -1.39
C ASP A 64 14.78 13.69 -1.52
N VAL A 65 13.87 14.67 -1.50
CA VAL A 65 12.43 14.37 -1.58
C VAL A 65 12.01 13.91 -2.97
N PHE A 66 12.68 14.36 -4.03
CA PHE A 66 12.36 13.98 -5.41
C PHE A 66 12.82 12.54 -5.66
N ASP A 67 14.03 12.18 -5.25
CA ASP A 67 14.53 10.80 -5.32
C ASP A 67 13.58 9.82 -4.59
N PHE A 68 13.06 10.25 -3.43
CA PHE A 68 12.14 9.45 -2.64
C PHE A 68 10.77 9.30 -3.32
N ILE A 69 10.26 10.35 -3.97
CA ILE A 69 9.01 10.28 -4.75
C ILE A 69 9.17 9.30 -5.91
N GLU A 70 10.25 9.39 -6.68
CA GLU A 70 10.53 8.47 -7.79
C GLU A 70 10.59 7.01 -7.29
N THR A 71 11.28 6.76 -6.18
CA THR A 71 11.34 5.42 -5.58
C THR A 71 9.96 4.89 -5.16
N VAL A 72 9.09 5.75 -4.64
CA VAL A 72 7.71 5.38 -4.27
C VAL A 72 6.87 5.11 -5.53
N GLU A 73 7.00 5.93 -6.58
CA GLU A 73 6.30 5.75 -7.85
C GLU A 73 6.70 4.42 -8.51
N ASP A 74 7.99 4.11 -8.58
CA ASP A 74 8.50 2.84 -9.10
C ASP A 74 7.94 1.64 -8.32
N ALA A 75 7.89 1.74 -6.99
CA ALA A 75 7.31 0.69 -6.16
C ALA A 75 5.81 0.49 -6.42
N VAL A 76 5.05 1.57 -6.62
CA VAL A 76 3.61 1.49 -6.98
C VAL A 76 3.42 0.85 -8.35
N VAL A 77 4.24 1.23 -9.34
CA VAL A 77 4.20 0.64 -10.69
C VAL A 77 4.52 -0.86 -10.62
N GLN A 78 5.54 -1.25 -9.87
CA GLN A 78 5.90 -2.65 -9.69
C GLN A 78 4.78 -3.46 -9.00
N VAL A 79 4.13 -2.90 -7.97
CA VAL A 79 2.96 -3.52 -7.34
C VAL A 79 1.85 -3.74 -8.36
N ASN A 80 1.55 -2.75 -9.20
CA ASN A 80 0.53 -2.89 -10.24
C ASN A 80 0.88 -3.99 -11.24
N THR A 81 2.14 -4.06 -11.70
CA THR A 81 2.61 -5.15 -12.56
C THR A 81 2.46 -6.52 -11.89
N ASP A 82 2.80 -6.64 -10.60
CA ASP A 82 2.65 -7.87 -9.84
C ASP A 82 1.18 -8.29 -9.67
N LEU A 83 0.28 -7.32 -9.45
CA LEU A 83 -1.16 -7.56 -9.35
C LEU A 83 -1.75 -8.04 -10.67
N LEU A 84 -1.40 -7.39 -11.80
CA LEU A 84 -1.85 -7.80 -13.13
C LEU A 84 -1.37 -9.20 -13.49
N ARG A 85 -0.10 -9.52 -13.19
CA ARG A 85 0.44 -10.87 -13.36
C ARG A 85 -0.32 -11.89 -12.51
N THR A 86 -0.54 -11.57 -11.24
CA THR A 86 -1.28 -12.45 -10.31
C THR A 86 -2.71 -12.67 -10.80
N ALA A 87 -3.37 -11.64 -11.32
CA ALA A 87 -4.72 -11.72 -11.86
C ALA A 87 -4.78 -12.66 -13.09
N ALA A 88 -3.82 -12.50 -14.02
CA ALA A 88 -3.70 -13.36 -15.19
C ALA A 88 -3.43 -14.83 -14.82
N GLU A 89 -2.56 -15.10 -13.84
CA GLU A 89 -2.25 -16.45 -13.35
C GLU A 89 -3.45 -17.11 -12.66
N ARG A 90 -4.29 -16.32 -11.98
CA ARG A 90 -5.49 -16.80 -11.28
C ARG A 90 -6.73 -16.88 -12.16
N GLY A 91 -6.66 -16.35 -13.39
CA GLY A 91 -7.79 -16.30 -14.32
C GLY A 91 -8.96 -15.43 -13.81
N VAL A 92 -8.65 -14.37 -13.06
CA VAL A 92 -9.65 -13.38 -12.61
C VAL A 92 -9.64 -12.18 -13.55
N ASP A 93 -10.83 -11.63 -13.82
CA ASP A 93 -10.99 -10.46 -14.69
C ASP A 93 -10.31 -9.23 -14.07
N VAL A 94 -9.72 -8.38 -14.91
CA VAL A 94 -9.05 -7.12 -14.53
C VAL A 94 -9.97 -5.95 -14.80
#